data_AF-A0A950LAS1-F1
#
_entry.id   AF-A0A950LAS1-F1
#
_cell.length_a   1.000
_cell.length_b   1.000
_cell.length_c   1.000
_cell.angle_alpha   90.00
_cell.angle_beta   90.00
_cell.angle_gamma   90.00
#
_symmetry.space_group_name_H-M   'P 1'
#
loop_
_entity.id
_entity.type
_entity.pdbx_description
1 polymer ?
#
loop_
_entity_poly.entity_id
_entity_poly.type
_entity_poly.pdbx_seq_one_letter_code
_entity_poly.pdbx_strand_id
1 'polypeptide(L)'
;MEWSVTNLVIQLVMGVLAGHAAAAVAKEHSFGWLGHTLTGAVGGGLSGLFLQTLASTIVTASGSLAQPRPAELLMVQALTGAGAGAIVTLLVGFLKHGISTHK
;
A
#
# COMPACT_ATOMS: atom_id res chain seq x y z
N MET A 1 14.97 8.53 6.86
CA MET A 1 14.36 9.07 5.62
C MET A 1 13.24 9.98 6.07
N GLU A 2 13.26 11.26 5.70
CA GLU A 2 12.22 12.20 6.11
C GLU A 2 10.89 11.84 5.45
N TRP A 3 9.84 11.74 6.26
CA TRP A 3 8.48 11.62 5.76
C TRP A 3 8.17 12.87 4.94
N SER A 4 7.87 12.70 3.66
CA SER A 4 7.56 13.80 2.77
C SER A 4 6.15 13.63 2.21
N VAL A 5 5.49 14.76 1.96
CA VAL A 5 4.19 14.80 1.28
C VAL A 5 4.28 14.07 -0.07
N THR A 6 5.40 14.17 -0.77
CA THR A 6 5.65 13.43 -2.02
C THR A 6 5.57 11.91 -1.82
N ASN A 7 6.21 11.38 -0.79
CA ASN A 7 6.19 9.95 -0.49
C ASN A 7 4.76 9.48 -0.16
N LEU A 8 4.01 10.27 0.60
CA LEU A 8 2.60 9.99 0.90
C LEU A 8 1.75 9.98 -0.38
N VAL A 9 1.91 10.97 -1.25
CA VAL A 9 1.17 11.05 -2.52
C VAL A 9 1.44 9.83 -3.39
N ILE A 10 2.71 9.42 -3.52
CA ILE A 10 3.07 8.21 -4.28
C ILE A 10 2.36 6.99 -3.69
N GLN A 11 2.39 6.81 -2.37
CA GLN A 11 1.74 5.68 -1.73
C GLN A 11 0.22 5.68 -1.89
N LEU A 12 -0.42 6.85 -1.81
CA LEU A 12 -1.86 6.99 -2.01
C LEU A 12 -2.24 6.62 -3.45
N VAL A 13 -1.55 7.18 -4.44
CA VAL A 13 -1.82 6.89 -5.86
C VAL A 13 -1.58 5.42 -6.16
N MET A 14 -0.43 4.88 -5.74
CA MET A 14 -0.09 3.48 -5.99
C MET A 14 -1.00 2.52 -5.23
N GLY A 15 -1.41 2.86 -4.01
CA GLY A 15 -2.37 2.09 -3.23
C GLY A 15 -3.76 2.06 -3.85
N VAL A 16 -4.24 3.20 -4.37
CA VAL A 16 -5.52 3.26 -5.11
C VAL A 16 -5.45 2.42 -6.38
N LEU A 17 -4.39 2.55 -7.18
CA LEU A 17 -4.23 1.77 -8.42
C LEU A 17 -4.18 0.27 -8.13
N ALA A 18 -3.40 -0.13 -7.12
CA ALA A 18 -3.28 -1.51 -6.73
C ALA A 18 -4.56 -2.07 -6.09
N GLY A 19 -5.31 -1.27 -5.35
CA GLY A 19 -6.63 -1.64 -4.81
C GLY A 19 -7.63 -1.98 -5.93
N HIS A 20 -7.70 -1.15 -6.98
CA HIS A 20 -8.54 -1.45 -8.14
C HIS A 20 -8.06 -2.68 -8.92
N ALA A 21 -6.74 -2.84 -9.09
CA ALA A 21 -6.18 -4.02 -9.72
C ALA A 21 -6.50 -5.30 -8.93
N ALA A 22 -6.34 -5.26 -7.60
CA ALA A 22 -6.65 -6.38 -6.72
C ALA A 22 -8.14 -6.73 -6.74
N ALA A 23 -9.02 -5.73 -6.75
CA ALA A 23 -10.45 -5.94 -6.90
C ALA A 23 -10.84 -6.55 -8.25
N ALA A 24 -10.17 -6.15 -9.34
CA ALA A 24 -10.39 -6.72 -10.66
C ALA A 24 -9.99 -8.21 -10.73
N VAL A 25 -8.95 -8.61 -10.00
CA VAL A 25 -8.54 -10.01 -9.87
C VAL A 25 -9.53 -10.79 -9.00
N ALA A 26 -9.98 -10.22 -7.89
CA ALA A 26 -10.82 -10.90 -6.91
C ALA A 26 -12.32 -11.01 -7.29
N LYS A 27 -12.76 -10.36 -8.36
CA LYS A 27 -14.10 -10.40 -9.00
C LYS A 27 -15.30 -10.52 -8.04
N GLU A 28 -15.57 -11.73 -7.54
CA GLU A 28 -16.64 -12.09 -6.60
C GLU A 28 -16.58 -11.36 -5.25
N HIS A 29 -15.40 -10.87 -4.87
CA HIS A 29 -15.18 -10.10 -3.64
C HIS A 29 -15.08 -8.59 -3.88
N SER A 30 -15.46 -8.10 -5.07
CA SER A 30 -15.49 -6.67 -5.36
C SER A 30 -16.66 -5.95 -4.66
N PHE A 31 -16.46 -4.68 -4.31
CA PHE A 31 -17.40 -3.93 -3.46
C PHE A 31 -17.58 -2.46 -3.88
N GLY A 32 -17.33 -2.19 -5.16
CA GLY A 32 -17.56 -0.89 -5.79
C GLY A 32 -16.35 0.04 -5.77
N TRP A 33 -16.32 0.94 -6.75
CA TRP A 33 -15.23 1.88 -7.03
C TRP A 33 -14.81 2.72 -5.81
N LEU A 34 -15.77 3.30 -5.08
CA LEU A 34 -15.48 4.11 -3.90
C LEU A 34 -14.84 3.28 -2.79
N GLY A 35 -15.27 2.03 -2.62
CA GLY A 35 -14.72 1.11 -1.64
C GLY A 35 -13.26 0.76 -1.97
N HIS A 36 -12.96 0.44 -3.23
CA HIS A 36 -11.60 0.13 -3.70
C HIS A 36 -10.66 1.34 -3.58
N THR A 37 -11.17 2.52 -3.92
CA THR A 37 -10.42 3.77 -3.75
C THR A 37 -10.07 4.02 -2.29
N LEU A 38 -11.05 3.93 -1.38
CA LEU A 38 -10.84 4.23 0.02
C LEU A 38 -9.92 3.19 0.69
N THR A 39 -10.17 1.91 0.46
CA THR A 39 -9.35 0.82 1.03
C THR A 39 -7.94 0.81 0.45
N GLY A 40 -7.79 1.06 -0.85
CA GLY A 40 -6.50 1.24 -1.51
C GLY A 40 -5.73 2.46 -1.00
N ALA A 41 -6.40 3.61 -0.84
CA ALA A 41 -5.79 4.83 -0.30
C ALA A 41 -5.39 4.67 1.17
N VAL A 42 -6.27 4.10 2.01
CA VAL A 42 -5.97 3.87 3.43
C VAL A 42 -4.85 2.85 3.58
N GLY A 43 -4.92 1.72 2.87
CA GLY A 43 -3.88 0.70 2.90
C GLY A 43 -2.55 1.22 2.40
N GLY A 44 -2.54 1.94 1.28
CA GLY A 44 -1.34 2.55 0.73
C GLY A 44 -0.76 3.64 1.63
N GLY A 45 -1.55 4.62 2.04
CA GLY A 45 -1.09 5.77 2.83
C GLY A 45 -0.66 5.43 4.26
N LEU A 46 -1.29 4.45 4.91
CA LEU A 46 -0.86 3.99 6.24
C LEU A 46 0.39 3.11 6.19
N SER A 47 0.66 2.48 5.05
CA SER A 47 1.84 1.63 4.88
C SER A 47 3.15 2.41 5.06
N GLY A 48 3.18 3.67 4.64
CA GLY A 48 4.35 4.54 4.80
C GLY A 48 4.78 4.74 6.24
N LEU A 49 3.83 4.86 7.17
CA LEU A 49 4.13 5.02 8.59
C LEU A 49 4.85 3.78 9.15
N PHE A 50 4.38 2.59 8.77
CA PHE A 50 4.91 1.34 9.33
C PHE A 50 6.19 0.87 8.62
N LEU A 51 6.19 0.85 7.29
CA LEU A 51 7.24 0.24 6.49
C LEU A 51 8.47 1.16 6.32
N GLN A 52 8.31 2.49 6.43
CA GLN A 52 9.48 3.39 6.47
C GLN A 52 10.29 3.24 7.76
N THR A 53 9.65 2.91 8.88
CA THR A 53 10.35 2.61 10.14
C THR A 53 11.30 1.43 9.94
N LEU A 54 10.85 0.38 9.26
CA LEU A 54 11.66 -0.79 8.92
C LEU A 54 12.71 -0.49 7.84
N ALA A 55 12.41 0.36 6.85
CA ALA A 55 13.40 0.74 5.84
C ALA A 55 14.56 1.56 6.41
N SER A 56 14.32 2.30 7.50
CA SER A 56 15.34 3.13 8.15
C SER A 56 16.43 2.34 8.90
N THR A 57 16.25 1.03 9.08
CA THR A 57 17.21 0.15 9.77
C THR A 57 18.13 -0.61 8.80
N ILE A 58 18.04 -0.35 7.49
CA ILE A 58 18.89 -1.00 6.50
C ILE A 58 20.30 -0.41 6.56
N VAL A 59 21.27 -1.27 6.85
CA VAL A 59 22.69 -0.94 6.95
C VAL A 59 23.44 -1.55 5.78
N THR A 60 24.39 -0.79 5.23
CA THR A 60 25.30 -1.27 4.18
C THR A 60 26.37 -2.21 4.75
N ALA A 61 27.09 -2.91 3.88
CA ALA A 61 28.20 -3.80 4.29
C ALA A 61 29.32 -3.08 5.08
N SER A 62 29.43 -1.75 4.96
CA SER A 62 30.38 -0.94 5.73
C SER A 62 29.88 -0.53 7.12
N GLY A 63 28.69 -0.98 7.54
CA GLY A 63 28.08 -0.58 8.81
C GLY A 63 27.47 0.82 8.80
N SER A 64 27.46 1.50 7.65
CA SER A 64 26.83 2.81 7.48
C SER A 64 25.36 2.69 7.08
N LEU A 65 24.52 3.60 7.53
CA LEU A 65 23.11 3.65 7.12
C LEU A 65 23.02 3.78 5.59
N ALA A 66 22.15 2.98 4.98
CA ALA A 66 21.90 3.07 3.54
C ALA A 66 21.14 4.37 3.24
N GLN A 67 21.75 5.26 2.45
CA GLN A 67 21.09 6.47 1.97
C GLN A 67 20.48 6.19 0.59
N PRO A 68 19.16 6.03 0.49
CA PRO A 68 18.53 5.66 -0.76
C PRO A 68 18.61 6.82 -1.77
N ARG A 69 18.84 6.46 -3.02
CA ARG A 69 18.75 7.37 -4.17
C ARG A 69 17.29 7.71 -4.46
N PRO A 70 16.99 8.82 -5.17
CA PRO A 70 15.62 9.19 -5.50
C PRO A 70 14.82 8.10 -6.23
N ALA A 71 15.46 7.37 -7.14
CA ALA A 71 14.82 6.26 -7.86
C ALA A 71 14.46 5.08 -6.92
N GLU A 72 15.31 4.78 -5.94
CA GLU A 72 15.06 3.73 -4.95
C GLU A 72 13.94 4.14 -4.00
N LEU A 73 13.90 5.40 -3.59
CA LEU A 73 12.79 5.95 -2.80
C LEU A 73 11.46 5.79 -3.55
N LEU A 74 11.40 6.20 -4.82
CA LEU A 74 10.21 6.05 -5.65
C LEU A 74 9.77 4.59 -5.73
N MET A 75 10.71 3.68 -6.01
CA MET A 75 10.42 2.25 -6.12
C MET A 75 9.89 1.69 -4.79
N VAL A 76 10.54 2.00 -3.67
CA VAL A 76 10.11 1.55 -2.34
C VAL A 76 8.72 2.11 -2.03
N GLN A 77 8.49 3.41 -2.15
CA GLN A 77 7.18 3.99 -1.84
C GLN A 77 6.07 3.42 -2.73
N ALA A 78 6.36 3.20 -4.02
CA ALA A 78 5.40 2.67 -4.96
C ALA A 78 5.05 1.20 -4.65
N LEU A 79 6.05 0.34 -4.44
CA LEU A 79 5.83 -1.07 -4.12
C LEU A 79 5.12 -1.25 -2.78
N THR A 80 5.51 -0.44 -1.79
CA THR A 80 4.96 -0.48 -0.44
C THR A 80 3.49 -0.03 -0.46
N GLY A 81 3.21 1.12 -1.09
CA GLY A 81 1.86 1.64 -1.25
C GLY A 81 0.96 0.69 -2.06
N ALA A 82 1.47 0.17 -3.18
CA ALA A 82 0.73 -0.78 -4.01
C ALA A 82 0.44 -2.08 -3.25
N GLY A 83 1.45 -2.70 -2.64
CA GLY A 83 1.30 -3.95 -1.92
C GLY A 83 0.31 -3.85 -0.77
N ALA A 84 0.48 -2.86 0.11
CA ALA A 84 -0.41 -2.66 1.24
C ALA A 84 -1.83 -2.25 0.81
N GLY A 85 -1.97 -1.38 -0.20
CA GLY A 85 -3.27 -0.97 -0.74
C GLY A 85 -4.05 -2.15 -1.35
N ALA A 86 -3.38 -3.02 -2.11
CA ALA A 86 -3.96 -4.24 -2.64
C ALA A 86 -4.41 -5.19 -1.51
N ILE A 87 -3.53 -5.43 -0.52
CA ILE A 87 -3.82 -6.33 0.60
C ILE A 87 -5.05 -5.85 1.37
N VAL A 88 -5.10 -4.58 1.77
CA VAL A 88 -6.25 -4.02 2.52
C VAL A 88 -7.53 -4.11 1.70
N THR A 89 -7.47 -3.81 0.39
CA THR A 89 -8.63 -3.93 -0.49
C THR A 89 -9.15 -5.36 -0.54
N LEU A 90 -8.27 -6.35 -0.71
CA LEU A 90 -8.65 -7.77 -0.72
C LEU A 90 -9.27 -8.19 0.62
N LEU A 91 -8.62 -7.86 1.74
CA LEU A 91 -9.10 -8.21 3.07
C LEU A 91 -10.53 -7.70 3.31
N VAL A 92 -10.79 -6.43 2.98
CA VAL A 92 -12.12 -5.83 3.12
C VAL A 92 -13.13 -6.51 2.18
N GLY A 93 -12.73 -6.83 0.95
CA GLY A 93 -13.57 -7.56 0.00
C GLY A 93 -13.98 -8.94 0.52
N PHE A 94 -13.03 -9.73 1.03
CA PHE A 94 -13.30 -11.03 1.62
C PHE A 94 -14.17 -10.94 2.87
N LEU A 95 -13.90 -9.98 3.77
CA LEU A 95 -14.71 -9.75 4.97
C LEU A 95 -16.17 -9.40 4.62
N LYS A 96 -16.37 -8.44 3.71
CA LYS A 96 -17.70 -8.03 3.28
C LYS A 96 -18.47 -9.20 2.67
N HIS A 97 -17.79 -10.00 1.83
CA HIS A 97 -18.41 -11.18 1.24
C HIS A 97 -18.84 -12.19 2.32
N GLY A 98 -17.95 -12.52 3.27
CA GLY A 98 -18.29 -13.41 4.38
C GLY A 98 -19.48 -12.91 5.21
N ILE A 99 -19.54 -11.61 5.52
CA ILE A 99 -20.67 -11.01 6.23
C ILE A 99 -21.97 -11.10 5.41
N SER A 100 -21.90 -10.94 4.09
CA SER A 100 -23.07 -11.03 3.21
C SER A 100 -23.61 -12.45 3.07
N THR A 101 -22.75 -13.46 3.10
CA THR A 101 -23.13 -14.87 2.91
C THR A 101 -23.80 -15.47 4.15
N HIS A 102 -23.58 -14.90 5.33
CA HIS A 102 -24.16 -15.37 6.60
C HIS A 102 -25.35 -14.53 7.10
N LYS A 103 -25.88 -13.61 6.28
CA LYS A 103 -27.14 -12.90 6.54
C LYS A 103 -28.28 -13.57 5.81
#